data_AF-A0A8D0HNV3-F1
#
_entry.id   AF-A0A8D0HNV3-F1
#
_cell.length_a   1.000
_cell.length_b   1.000
_cell.length_c   1.000
_cell.angle_alpha   90.00
_cell.angle_beta   90.00
_cell.angle_gamma   90.00
#
_symmetry.space_group_name_H-M   'P 1'
#
loop_
_entity.id
_entity.type
_entity.pdbx_description
1 polymer ?
#
loop_
_entity_poly.entity_id
_entity_poly.type
_entity_poly.pdbx_seq_one_letter_code
_entity_poly.pdbx_strand_id
1 'polypeptide(L)'
;MLHPSPQHIPAPFQWYDLLSRALHWEGLCNFSLSLSLSLSPEVLIFGGDILNFAGDALLALWKVERSQLSDIITLALKCSLSIQEEYGVRETEVGLELRVKIGLSAGHISKVVVGDNRHQYFLVIGRAVDEVRLAQNLANASEVILSPNCWELCNRNMIEVEKIKNERAVKVRYIKNVPGFNIDDFFERCIKYLQYFPANNPGEFFRFLCSCDLMADGYFPLPRSIDDNQPLEYLSELRPVTIVFVNLQFDESANTLHLCKAIQDASAKISGIIYAFHGKINKVFMFDKGCTYLCVFGLPGDKQADESTHALDSAFKIFGFCSTMLMKIKLVSIAVTSGPVFCGVVGHRVRHEYTVIGQKVNLAARMMMHYPGLRSCVALLVPELQQNP
;
A
#
# COMPACT_ATOMS: atom_id res chain seq x y z
N MET A 1 18.81 -22.72 -62.23
CA MET A 1 19.02 -23.13 -60.82
C MET A 1 18.94 -21.86 -59.98
N LEU A 2 17.73 -21.55 -59.52
CA LEU A 2 17.27 -21.73 -58.13
C LEU A 2 17.69 -20.54 -57.24
N HIS A 3 16.84 -19.51 -57.27
CA HIS A 3 16.60 -18.65 -56.12
C HIS A 3 15.94 -19.49 -55.01
N PRO A 4 16.35 -19.37 -53.73
CA PRO A 4 15.55 -19.86 -52.63
C PRO A 4 14.55 -18.79 -52.16
N SER A 5 13.40 -19.31 -51.76
CA SER A 5 12.17 -18.69 -51.27
C SER A 5 12.30 -17.95 -49.94
N PRO A 6 11.37 -17.02 -49.63
CA PRO A 6 11.38 -16.27 -48.38
C PRO A 6 10.95 -17.12 -47.18
N GLN A 7 11.69 -16.95 -46.10
CA GLN A 7 11.48 -17.58 -44.80
C GLN A 7 10.14 -17.15 -44.19
N HIS A 8 9.47 -18.13 -43.56
CA HIS A 8 8.30 -17.97 -42.71
C HIS A 8 8.48 -16.82 -41.71
N ILE A 9 7.69 -15.75 -41.89
CA ILE A 9 7.38 -14.79 -40.84
C ILE A 9 6.30 -15.45 -39.95
N PRO A 10 6.48 -15.59 -38.63
CA PRO A 10 5.41 -16.07 -37.75
C PRO A 10 4.23 -15.09 -37.78
N ALA A 11 3.02 -15.63 -37.80
CA ALA A 11 1.78 -14.91 -38.05
C ALA A 11 1.54 -13.68 -37.13
N PRO A 12 0.79 -12.65 -37.59
CA PRO A 12 0.51 -11.41 -36.84
C PRO A 12 -0.28 -11.58 -35.52
N PHE A 13 -0.72 -12.80 -35.22
CA PHE A 13 -1.59 -13.10 -34.08
C PHE A 13 -0.87 -13.10 -32.71
N GLN A 14 0.46 -13.25 -32.64
CA GLN A 14 1.19 -13.17 -31.36
C GLN A 14 1.51 -11.74 -30.92
N TRP A 15 1.65 -10.80 -31.86
CA TRP A 15 1.92 -9.40 -31.55
C TRP A 15 0.67 -8.66 -31.05
N TYR A 16 -0.50 -8.97 -31.60
CA TYR A 16 -1.78 -8.44 -31.10
C TYR A 16 -2.10 -8.96 -29.69
N ASP A 17 -1.73 -10.20 -29.36
CA ASP A 17 -1.96 -10.77 -28.03
C ASP A 17 -0.98 -10.19 -26.98
N LEU A 18 0.25 -9.85 -27.38
CA LEU A 18 1.22 -9.13 -26.54
C LEU A 18 0.88 -7.65 -26.35
N LEU A 19 0.38 -6.95 -27.39
CA LEU A 19 -0.11 -5.56 -27.30
C LEU A 19 -1.44 -5.47 -26.53
N SER A 20 -2.36 -6.42 -26.73
CA SER A 20 -3.62 -6.50 -25.97
C SER A 20 -3.34 -6.87 -24.50
N ARG A 21 -2.37 -7.74 -24.22
CA ARG A 21 -1.89 -7.98 -22.85
C ARG A 21 -1.18 -6.75 -22.28
N ALA A 22 -0.32 -6.05 -23.03
CA ALA A 22 0.34 -4.82 -22.59
C ALA A 22 -0.67 -3.72 -22.24
N LEU A 23 -1.73 -3.55 -23.04
CA LEU A 23 -2.86 -2.65 -22.74
C LEU A 23 -3.63 -3.08 -21.47
N HIS A 24 -3.74 -4.38 -21.19
CA HIS A 24 -4.33 -4.90 -19.96
C HIS A 24 -3.43 -4.69 -18.72
N TRP A 25 -2.11 -4.72 -18.89
CA TRP A 25 -1.10 -4.45 -17.86
C TRP A 25 -0.96 -2.97 -17.53
N GLU A 26 -0.96 -2.12 -18.57
CA GLU A 26 -1.06 -0.67 -18.45
C GLU A 26 -2.37 -0.29 -17.78
N GLY A 27 -3.50 -0.93 -18.13
CA GLY A 27 -4.76 -0.77 -17.41
C GLY A 27 -4.61 -1.04 -15.91
N LEU A 28 -4.10 -2.20 -15.51
CA LEU A 28 -3.95 -2.59 -14.10
C LEU A 28 -3.02 -1.70 -13.28
N CYS A 29 -1.88 -1.31 -13.84
CA CYS A 29 -0.98 -0.36 -13.17
C CYS A 29 -1.61 1.03 -13.15
N ASN A 30 -2.18 1.50 -14.26
CA ASN A 30 -2.93 2.75 -14.31
C ASN A 30 -4.10 2.76 -13.32
N PHE A 31 -4.73 1.63 -12.96
CA PHE A 31 -5.81 1.63 -11.97
C PHE A 31 -5.34 1.90 -10.55
N SER A 32 -4.33 1.17 -10.06
CA SER A 32 -3.81 1.39 -8.70
C SER A 32 -3.16 2.77 -8.58
N LEU A 33 -2.52 3.23 -9.67
CA LEU A 33 -1.98 4.58 -9.80
C LEU A 33 -3.10 5.64 -9.80
N SER A 34 -4.09 5.51 -10.68
CA SER A 34 -5.21 6.44 -10.86
C SER A 34 -6.04 6.55 -9.59
N LEU A 35 -6.34 5.44 -8.92
CA LEU A 35 -7.08 5.46 -7.67
C LEU A 35 -6.29 6.17 -6.57
N SER A 36 -5.00 5.84 -6.39
CA SER A 36 -4.15 6.50 -5.40
C SER A 36 -4.01 8.00 -5.67
N LEU A 37 -3.88 8.40 -6.95
CA LEU A 37 -3.82 9.79 -7.38
C LEU A 37 -5.13 10.54 -7.12
N SER A 38 -6.27 9.90 -7.37
CA SER A 38 -7.59 10.54 -7.25
C SER A 38 -8.06 10.67 -5.81
N LEU A 39 -7.72 9.71 -4.94
CA LEU A 39 -8.12 9.72 -3.54
C LEU A 39 -7.25 10.63 -2.65
N SER A 40 -5.98 10.82 -3.04
CA SER A 40 -5.02 11.58 -2.22
C SER A 40 -5.43 13.04 -1.98
N PRO A 41 -5.88 13.82 -2.99
CA PRO A 41 -6.33 15.19 -2.79
C PRO A 41 -7.46 15.29 -1.78
N GLU A 42 -8.46 14.40 -1.86
CA GLU A 42 -9.62 14.43 -0.98
C GLU A 42 -9.23 14.19 0.49
N VAL A 43 -8.35 13.22 0.75
CA VAL A 43 -7.83 12.98 2.10
C VAL A 43 -7.06 14.20 2.63
N LEU A 44 -6.20 14.80 1.81
CA LEU A 44 -5.39 15.96 2.18
C LEU A 44 -6.25 17.21 2.41
N ILE A 45 -7.27 17.41 1.60
CA ILE A 45 -8.29 18.46 1.73
C ILE A 45 -8.96 18.38 3.10
N PHE A 46 -9.37 17.18 3.51
CA PHE A 46 -9.96 16.95 4.83
C PHE A 46 -8.93 16.90 5.98
N GLY A 47 -7.68 17.27 5.71
CA GLY A 47 -6.60 17.38 6.69
C GLY A 47 -6.05 16.05 7.21
N GLY A 48 -6.27 14.97 6.46
CA GLY A 48 -5.66 13.67 6.73
C GLY A 48 -4.22 13.62 6.26
N ASP A 49 -3.40 12.84 6.97
CA ASP A 49 -2.04 12.52 6.55
C ASP A 49 -2.00 11.12 5.91
N ILE A 50 -1.45 11.01 4.71
CA ILE A 50 -1.33 9.73 4.00
C ILE A 50 -0.07 9.03 4.47
N LEU A 51 -0.23 7.92 5.19
CA LEU A 51 0.87 7.19 5.79
C LEU A 51 1.58 6.26 4.80
N ASN A 52 0.83 5.51 3.99
CA ASN A 52 1.39 4.49 3.10
C ASN A 52 0.41 4.13 1.97
N PHE A 53 0.97 3.81 0.81
CA PHE A 53 0.28 3.15 -0.31
C PHE A 53 0.65 1.65 -0.33
N ALA A 54 -0.19 0.78 0.21
CA ALA A 54 0.10 -0.66 0.28
C ALA A 54 -0.68 -1.41 -0.81
N GLY A 55 -0.05 -1.61 -1.97
CA GLY A 55 -0.68 -2.33 -3.09
C GLY A 55 -1.86 -1.55 -3.66
N ASP A 56 -3.07 -2.03 -3.37
CA ASP A 56 -4.35 -1.46 -3.77
C ASP A 56 -5.06 -0.68 -2.64
N ALA A 57 -4.39 -0.45 -1.51
CA ALA A 57 -4.93 0.26 -0.36
C ALA A 57 -4.16 1.55 -0.02
N LEU A 58 -4.90 2.58 0.38
CA LEU A 58 -4.40 3.83 0.96
C LEU A 58 -4.66 3.82 2.47
N LEU A 59 -3.63 4.06 3.28
CA LEU A 59 -3.79 4.28 4.72
C LEU A 59 -3.61 5.75 5.07
N ALA A 60 -4.66 6.36 5.61
CA ALA A 60 -4.67 7.75 6.07
C ALA A 60 -4.83 7.85 7.59
N LEU A 61 -4.31 8.92 8.18
CA LEU A 61 -4.31 9.18 9.62
C LEU A 61 -4.70 10.63 9.92
N TRP A 62 -5.63 10.80 10.85
CA TRP A 62 -5.90 12.08 11.51
C TRP A 62 -5.39 12.00 12.95
N LYS A 63 -4.23 12.61 13.22
CA LYS A 63 -3.61 12.61 14.55
C LYS A 63 -4.14 13.78 15.37
N VAL A 64 -4.86 13.48 16.46
CA VAL A 64 -5.43 14.46 17.37
C VAL A 64 -5.40 13.99 18.83
N GLU A 65 -5.74 14.89 19.76
CA GLU A 65 -5.93 14.53 21.15
C GLU A 65 -7.22 13.74 21.38
N ARG A 66 -7.28 13.00 22.48
CA ARG A 66 -8.43 12.13 22.79
C ARG A 66 -9.76 12.90 22.88
N SER A 67 -9.73 14.13 23.38
CA SER A 67 -10.90 15.01 23.50
C SER A 67 -11.51 15.39 22.14
N GLN A 68 -10.72 15.34 21.08
CA GLN A 68 -11.09 15.78 19.73
C GLN A 68 -11.54 14.62 18.83
N LEU A 69 -11.38 13.36 19.27
CA LEU A 69 -11.65 12.18 18.45
C LEU A 69 -13.08 12.14 17.88
N SER A 70 -14.09 12.51 18.67
CA SER A 70 -15.49 12.51 18.22
C SER A 70 -15.71 13.42 17.01
N ASP A 71 -15.15 14.63 17.04
CA ASP A 71 -15.25 15.59 15.94
C ASP A 71 -14.48 15.08 14.72
N ILE A 72 -13.25 14.60 14.91
CA ILE A 72 -12.40 14.11 13.83
C ILE A 72 -12.93 12.83 13.17
N ILE A 73 -13.62 11.96 13.91
CA ILE A 73 -14.30 10.80 13.30
C ILE A 73 -15.40 11.28 12.35
N THR A 74 -16.14 12.34 12.71
CA THR A 74 -17.17 12.91 11.85
C THR A 74 -16.56 13.54 10.60
N LEU A 75 -15.41 14.22 10.75
CA LEU A 75 -14.64 14.78 9.64
C LEU A 75 -14.15 13.68 8.67
N ALA A 76 -13.48 12.65 9.19
CA ALA A 76 -12.97 11.53 8.40
C ALA A 76 -14.13 10.75 7.74
N LEU A 77 -15.28 10.66 8.40
CA LEU A 77 -16.48 10.08 7.82
C LEU A 77 -17.03 10.92 6.65
N LYS A 78 -17.04 12.26 6.78
CA LYS A 78 -17.45 13.12 5.67
C LYS A 78 -16.52 12.98 4.47
N CYS A 79 -15.21 12.97 4.70
CA CYS A 79 -14.20 12.65 3.68
C CYS A 79 -14.50 11.30 3.01
N SER A 80 -14.76 10.26 3.82
CA SER A 80 -15.06 8.92 3.33
C SER A 80 -16.31 8.87 2.45
N LEU A 81 -17.38 9.59 2.84
CA LEU A 81 -18.61 9.67 2.05
C LEU A 81 -18.39 10.43 0.75
N SER A 82 -17.63 11.53 0.78
CA SER A 82 -17.24 12.29 -0.42
C SER A 82 -16.47 11.41 -1.41
N ILE A 83 -15.50 10.63 -0.91
CA ILE A 83 -14.78 9.63 -1.69
C ILE A 83 -15.74 8.60 -2.31
N GLN A 84 -16.73 8.11 -1.55
CA GLN A 84 -17.68 7.12 -2.08
C GLN A 84 -18.65 7.73 -3.11
N GLU A 85 -19.05 8.99 -2.93
CA GLU A 85 -19.90 9.71 -3.89
C GLU A 85 -19.18 9.94 -5.22
N GLU A 86 -17.89 10.30 -5.18
CA GLU A 86 -17.13 10.63 -6.38
C GLU A 86 -16.46 9.41 -7.03
N TYR A 87 -15.98 8.45 -6.23
CA TYR A 87 -15.13 7.32 -6.68
C TYR A 87 -15.66 5.94 -6.28
N GLY A 88 -16.84 5.84 -5.65
CA GLY A 88 -17.32 4.59 -5.06
C GLY A 88 -17.54 3.47 -6.06
N VAL A 89 -18.08 3.79 -7.24
CA VAL A 89 -18.15 2.91 -8.42
C VAL A 89 -17.78 3.70 -9.66
N ARG A 90 -16.69 3.34 -10.35
CA ARG A 90 -16.31 3.95 -11.64
C ARG A 90 -16.02 2.90 -12.68
N GLU A 91 -16.66 3.02 -13.84
CA GLU A 91 -16.20 2.33 -15.03
C GLU A 91 -14.96 3.02 -15.57
N THR A 92 -13.94 2.23 -15.87
CA THR A 92 -12.69 2.70 -16.46
C THR A 92 -12.74 2.58 -17.97
N GLU A 93 -11.90 3.34 -18.66
CA GLU A 93 -11.80 3.34 -20.14
C GLU A 93 -11.47 1.96 -20.74
N VAL A 94 -10.96 1.05 -19.91
CA VAL A 94 -10.59 -0.32 -20.25
C VAL A 94 -11.63 -1.35 -19.76
N GLY A 95 -12.83 -0.89 -19.38
CA GLY A 95 -14.01 -1.72 -19.10
C GLY A 95 -14.00 -2.43 -17.75
N LEU A 96 -13.18 -2.00 -16.79
CA LEU A 96 -13.20 -2.50 -15.42
C LEU A 96 -13.96 -1.55 -14.50
N GLU A 97 -14.75 -2.12 -13.58
CA GLU A 97 -15.47 -1.39 -12.55
C GLU A 97 -14.59 -1.28 -11.28
N LEU A 98 -14.18 -0.06 -10.95
CA LEU A 98 -13.46 0.27 -9.73
C LEU A 98 -14.44 0.43 -8.59
N ARG A 99 -14.13 -0.20 -7.46
CA ARG A 99 -14.98 -0.26 -6.26
C ARG A 99 -14.16 0.10 -5.04
N VAL A 100 -14.50 1.21 -4.39
CA VAL A 100 -13.80 1.64 -3.18
C VAL A 100 -14.49 1.08 -1.94
N LYS A 101 -13.68 0.55 -1.03
CA LYS A 101 -14.09 0.00 0.27
C LYS A 101 -13.40 0.79 1.37
N ILE A 102 -14.15 1.37 2.29
CA ILE A 102 -13.57 2.20 3.35
C ILE A 102 -13.87 1.60 4.72
N GLY A 103 -12.81 1.39 5.49
CA GLY A 103 -12.88 1.10 6.92
C GLY A 103 -12.37 2.29 7.72
N LEU A 104 -13.02 2.62 8.83
CA LEU A 104 -12.58 3.65 9.76
C LEU A 104 -12.35 3.06 11.16
N SER A 105 -11.21 3.43 11.75
CA SER A 105 -10.92 3.15 13.15
C SER A 105 -10.35 4.37 13.86
N ALA A 106 -10.59 4.41 15.16
CA ALA A 106 -10.09 5.44 16.06
C ALA A 106 -9.59 4.76 17.33
N GLY A 107 -8.50 5.24 17.89
CA GLY A 107 -7.91 4.68 19.10
C GLY A 107 -6.43 4.97 19.22
N HIS A 108 -5.77 4.23 20.12
CA HIS A 108 -4.34 4.36 20.32
C HIS A 108 -3.56 3.73 19.17
N ILE A 109 -2.60 4.49 18.64
CA ILE A 109 -1.66 4.10 17.60
C ILE A 109 -0.25 4.40 18.11
N SER A 110 0.67 3.49 17.86
CA SER A 110 2.10 3.69 18.12
C SER A 110 2.86 3.74 16.80
N LYS A 111 3.74 4.73 16.66
CA LYS A 111 4.70 4.81 15.56
C LYS A 111 5.97 4.10 15.99
N VAL A 112 6.42 3.15 15.17
CA VAL A 112 7.69 2.44 15.36
C VAL A 112 8.58 2.79 14.19
N VAL A 113 9.86 3.06 14.47
CA VAL A 113 10.89 3.25 13.43
C VAL A 113 11.90 2.13 13.57
N VAL A 114 12.18 1.44 12.47
CA VAL A 114 13.08 0.28 12.40
C VAL A 114 14.07 0.43 11.25
N GLY A 115 15.17 -0.30 11.32
CA GLY A 115 16.22 -0.27 10.31
C GLY A 115 17.57 0.12 10.89
N ASP A 116 18.47 0.58 10.03
CA ASP A 116 19.83 0.97 10.40
C ASP A 116 20.04 2.49 10.24
N ASN A 117 21.28 2.94 10.35
CA ASN A 117 21.62 4.37 10.24
C ASN A 117 21.48 4.92 8.81
N ARG A 118 21.35 4.06 7.80
CA ARG A 118 21.27 4.41 6.38
C ARG A 118 19.85 4.24 5.84
N HIS A 119 19.12 3.24 6.31
CA HIS A 119 17.78 2.87 5.84
C HIS A 119 16.86 2.74 7.04
N GLN A 120 15.90 3.66 7.13
CA GLN A 120 14.90 3.68 8.18
C GLN A 120 13.51 3.50 7.57
N TYR A 121 12.71 2.65 8.21
CA TYR A 121 11.33 2.36 7.86
C TYR A 121 10.46 2.69 9.06
N PHE A 122 9.29 3.29 8.85
CA PHE A 122 8.34 3.50 9.92
C PHE A 122 7.08 2.68 9.72
N LEU A 123 6.49 2.27 10.83
CA LEU A 123 5.31 1.46 10.91
C LEU A 123 4.35 2.09 11.91
N VAL A 124 3.06 1.95 11.64
CA VAL A 124 2.03 2.19 12.65
C VAL A 124 1.50 0.85 13.14
N ILE A 125 1.48 0.71 14.46
CA ILE A 125 0.99 -0.50 15.14
C ILE A 125 -0.05 -0.11 16.19
N GLY A 126 -0.85 -1.09 16.58
CA GLY A 126 -1.82 -0.95 17.65
C GLY A 126 -3.22 -1.36 17.21
N ARG A 127 -4.10 -1.49 18.19
CA ARG A 127 -5.44 -2.03 17.99
C ARG A 127 -6.26 -1.29 16.94
N ALA A 128 -6.09 0.03 16.82
CA ALA A 128 -6.80 0.81 15.80
C ALA A 128 -6.35 0.44 14.37
N VAL A 129 -5.08 0.07 14.17
CA VAL A 129 -4.55 -0.38 12.88
C VAL A 129 -5.09 -1.78 12.52
N ASP A 130 -5.24 -2.65 13.51
CA ASP A 130 -5.87 -3.96 13.31
C ASP A 130 -7.37 -3.80 13.00
N GLU A 131 -8.06 -2.93 13.74
CA GLU A 131 -9.50 -2.70 13.61
C GLU A 131 -9.90 -2.01 12.30
N VAL A 132 -9.10 -1.06 11.79
CA VAL A 132 -9.40 -0.40 10.49
C VAL A 132 -9.35 -1.41 9.35
N ARG A 133 -8.42 -2.37 9.44
CA ARG A 133 -8.26 -3.45 8.48
C ARG A 133 -9.45 -4.42 8.50
N LEU A 134 -9.86 -4.83 9.70
CA LEU A 134 -11.05 -5.67 9.88
C LEU A 134 -12.31 -4.96 9.37
N ALA A 135 -12.46 -3.66 9.67
CA ALA A 135 -13.58 -2.85 9.17
C ALA A 135 -13.60 -2.77 7.64
N GLN A 136 -12.44 -2.55 7.00
CA GLN A 136 -12.35 -2.51 5.54
C GLN A 136 -12.67 -3.87 4.91
N ASN A 137 -12.25 -4.98 5.51
CA ASN A 137 -12.59 -6.33 5.03
C ASN A 137 -14.09 -6.66 5.13
N LEU A 138 -14.80 -6.08 6.10
CA LEU A 138 -16.25 -6.20 6.24
C LEU A 138 -17.02 -5.36 5.22
N ALA A 139 -16.37 -4.35 4.61
CA ALA A 139 -17.01 -3.45 3.66
C ALA A 139 -17.23 -4.12 2.29
N ASN A 140 -18.43 -3.95 1.75
CA ASN A 140 -18.66 -4.10 0.32
C ASN A 140 -18.28 -2.82 -0.43
N ALA A 141 -18.33 -2.89 -1.75
CA ALA A 141 -18.15 -1.72 -2.60
C ALA A 141 -19.12 -0.61 -2.23
N SER A 142 -18.63 0.64 -2.22
CA SER A 142 -19.42 1.82 -1.85
C SER A 142 -19.89 1.86 -0.39
N GLU A 143 -19.32 1.03 0.48
CA GLU A 143 -19.63 1.03 1.91
C GLU A 143 -18.52 1.67 2.75
N VAL A 144 -18.95 2.31 3.83
CA VAL A 144 -18.07 2.81 4.89
C VAL A 144 -18.41 2.07 6.17
N ILE A 145 -17.43 1.36 6.74
CA ILE A 145 -17.60 0.58 7.97
C ILE A 145 -16.82 1.25 9.10
N LEU A 146 -17.49 1.47 10.24
CA LEU A 146 -16.84 1.89 11.47
C LEU A 146 -16.50 0.65 12.31
N SER A 147 -15.24 0.56 12.73
CA SER A 147 -14.83 -0.41 13.74
C SER A 147 -15.56 -0.20 15.09
N PRO A 148 -15.61 -1.21 15.96
CA PRO A 148 -16.34 -1.12 17.23
C PRO A 148 -15.90 0.07 18.10
N ASN A 149 -14.60 0.29 18.25
CA ASN A 149 -14.09 1.40 19.06
C ASN A 149 -14.37 2.76 18.42
N CYS A 150 -14.36 2.84 17.09
CA CYS A 150 -14.73 4.06 16.36
C CYS A 150 -16.20 4.43 16.59
N TRP A 151 -17.11 3.45 16.57
CA TRP A 151 -18.53 3.66 16.84
C TRP A 151 -18.83 4.05 18.31
N GLU A 152 -17.99 3.63 19.24
CA GLU A 152 -18.07 4.05 20.64
C GLU A 152 -17.60 5.50 20.83
N LEU A 153 -16.61 5.95 20.06
CA LEU A 153 -16.00 7.27 20.20
C LEU A 153 -16.67 8.36 19.35
N CYS A 154 -17.48 8.00 18.35
CA CYS A 154 -18.14 8.96 17.47
C CYS A 154 -19.38 9.61 18.10
N ASN A 155 -19.78 10.77 17.58
CA ASN A 155 -21.06 11.38 17.93
C ASN A 155 -22.23 10.66 17.24
N ARG A 156 -22.87 9.73 17.96
CA ARG A 156 -23.98 8.91 17.44
C ARG A 156 -25.22 9.70 17.01
N ASN A 157 -25.40 10.91 17.52
CA ASN A 157 -26.53 11.75 17.13
C ASN A 157 -26.38 12.29 15.70
N MET A 158 -25.15 12.33 15.18
CA MET A 158 -24.83 12.84 13.85
C MET A 158 -24.92 11.77 12.75
N ILE A 159 -25.01 10.48 13.09
CA ILE A 159 -24.77 9.39 12.12
C ILE A 159 -25.93 8.41 12.19
N GLU A 160 -26.42 7.97 11.01
CA GLU A 160 -27.31 6.82 10.89
C GLU A 160 -26.52 5.59 10.45
N VAL A 161 -26.73 4.47 11.15
CA VAL A 161 -25.96 3.23 10.93
C VAL A 161 -26.86 2.02 10.83
N GLU A 162 -26.36 1.01 10.10
CA GLU A 162 -26.93 -0.32 10.03
C GLU A 162 -26.04 -1.31 10.79
N LYS A 163 -26.67 -2.21 11.55
CA LYS A 163 -25.96 -3.28 12.26
C LYS A 163 -25.59 -4.40 11.30
N ILE A 164 -24.34 -4.83 11.37
CA ILE A 164 -23.86 -6.00 10.64
C ILE A 164 -24.14 -7.24 11.50
N LYS A 165 -24.64 -8.32 10.86
CA LYS A 165 -24.94 -9.56 11.58
C LYS A 165 -23.65 -10.15 12.18
N ASN A 166 -23.71 -10.55 13.46
CA ASN A 166 -22.62 -11.15 14.23
C ASN A 166 -21.36 -10.28 14.41
N GLU A 167 -21.43 -8.99 14.08
CA GLU A 167 -20.30 -8.07 14.20
C GLU A 167 -20.63 -6.90 15.11
N ARG A 168 -19.62 -6.39 15.81
CA ARG A 168 -19.74 -5.15 16.60
C ARG A 168 -19.44 -3.90 15.78
N ALA A 169 -18.85 -4.08 14.59
CA ALA A 169 -18.67 -3.02 13.62
C ALA A 169 -20.04 -2.62 13.03
N VAL A 170 -20.13 -1.39 12.54
CA VAL A 170 -21.37 -0.85 11.99
C VAL A 170 -21.15 -0.28 10.60
N LYS A 171 -22.14 -0.43 9.73
CA LYS A 171 -22.15 0.18 8.40
C LYS A 171 -22.78 1.56 8.49
N VAL A 172 -22.11 2.58 7.98
CA VAL A 172 -22.70 3.92 7.90
C VAL A 172 -23.67 4.00 6.73
N ARG A 173 -24.85 4.59 6.97
CA ARG A 173 -25.82 4.92 5.92
C ARG A 173 -25.66 6.35 5.44
N TYR A 174 -25.69 7.31 6.35
CA TYR A 174 -25.50 8.74 6.05
C TYR A 174 -25.23 9.54 7.33
N ILE A 175 -24.72 10.76 7.16
CA ILE A 175 -24.66 11.78 8.22
C ILE A 175 -26.02 12.48 8.28
N LYS A 176 -26.62 12.56 9.47
CA LYS A 176 -27.92 13.20 9.70
C LYS A 176 -27.82 14.70 9.48
N ASN A 177 -28.85 15.27 8.86
CA ASN A 177 -29.00 16.71 8.77
C ASN A 177 -29.53 17.25 10.11
N VAL A 178 -28.64 17.79 10.94
CA VAL A 178 -28.98 18.31 12.27
C VAL A 178 -29.29 19.81 12.16
N PRO A 179 -30.46 20.29 12.61
CA PRO A 179 -30.78 21.71 12.57
C PRO A 179 -29.74 22.56 13.30
N GLY A 180 -29.20 23.58 12.64
CA GLY A 180 -28.17 24.47 13.18
C GLY A 180 -26.74 23.95 13.08
N PHE A 181 -26.52 22.76 12.50
CA PHE A 181 -25.18 22.29 12.17
C PHE A 181 -24.74 22.82 10.81
N ASN A 182 -23.74 23.70 10.81
CA ASN A 182 -23.05 24.13 9.59
C ASN A 182 -21.76 23.33 9.43
N ILE A 183 -21.60 22.68 8.28
CA ILE A 183 -20.47 21.82 8.00
C ILE A 183 -19.16 22.62 7.81
N ASP A 184 -19.26 23.84 7.28
CA ASP A 184 -18.09 24.70 7.05
C ASP A 184 -17.54 25.21 8.39
N ASP A 185 -18.41 25.68 9.28
CA ASP A 185 -18.02 26.09 10.64
C ASP A 185 -17.43 24.91 11.44
N PHE A 186 -18.01 23.72 11.26
CA PHE A 186 -17.49 22.49 11.86
C PHE A 186 -16.11 22.13 11.33
N PHE A 187 -15.92 22.23 10.01
CA PHE A 187 -14.66 21.97 9.34
C PHE A 187 -13.57 22.93 9.81
N GLU A 188 -13.85 24.24 9.87
CA GLU A 188 -12.93 25.24 10.40
C GLU A 188 -12.53 24.97 11.85
N ARG A 189 -13.48 24.52 12.68
CA ARG A 189 -13.18 24.10 14.06
C ARG A 189 -12.24 22.90 14.09
N CYS A 190 -12.48 21.89 13.25
CA CYS A 190 -11.66 20.69 13.20
C CYS A 190 -10.24 20.96 12.71
N ILE A 191 -10.06 21.85 11.73
CA ILE A 191 -8.74 22.25 11.24
C ILE A 191 -7.85 22.78 12.37
N LYS A 192 -8.41 23.50 13.34
CA LYS A 192 -7.65 24.02 14.49
C LYS A 192 -7.04 22.91 15.36
N TYR A 193 -7.57 21.69 15.30
CA TYR A 193 -7.00 20.53 16.00
C TYR A 193 -5.81 19.93 15.25
N LEU A 194 -5.72 20.15 13.94
CA LEU A 194 -4.75 19.52 13.05
C LEU A 194 -3.48 20.38 12.96
N GLN A 195 -2.50 20.06 13.79
CA GLN A 195 -1.25 20.83 13.94
C GLN A 195 -0.47 21.10 12.64
N TYR A 196 -0.62 20.24 11.63
CA TYR A 196 0.12 20.33 10.37
C TYR A 196 -0.71 20.84 9.20
N PHE A 197 -1.99 21.19 9.43
CA PHE A 197 -2.80 21.80 8.40
C PHE A 197 -2.37 23.27 8.24
N PRO A 198 -2.14 23.78 7.02
CA PRO A 198 -1.73 25.17 6.81
C PRO A 198 -2.89 26.13 7.17
N ALA A 199 -2.98 26.47 8.46
CA ALA A 199 -4.07 27.25 9.04
C ALA A 199 -4.13 28.71 8.55
N ASN A 200 -3.03 29.24 8.00
CA ASN A 200 -2.93 30.65 7.64
C ASN A 200 -3.61 31.01 6.30
N ASN A 201 -3.85 30.03 5.41
CA ASN A 201 -4.58 30.29 4.17
C ASN A 201 -5.18 29.01 3.56
N PRO A 202 -6.24 28.43 4.16
CA PRO A 202 -6.83 27.20 3.68
C PRO A 202 -7.25 27.32 2.21
N GLY A 203 -7.90 28.42 1.81
CA GLY A 203 -8.32 28.63 0.42
C GLY A 203 -7.19 28.60 -0.61
N GLU A 204 -5.99 29.10 -0.26
CA GLU A 204 -4.81 28.98 -1.13
C GLU A 204 -4.21 27.58 -1.11
N PHE A 205 -4.24 26.87 0.01
CA PHE A 205 -3.82 25.47 0.07
C PHE A 205 -4.75 24.55 -0.73
N PHE A 206 -6.07 24.77 -0.62
CA PHE A 206 -7.08 24.13 -1.46
C PHE A 206 -6.84 24.42 -2.93
N ARG A 207 -6.66 25.70 -3.30
CA ARG A 207 -6.35 26.09 -4.67
C ARG A 207 -5.04 25.45 -5.12
N PHE A 208 -4.02 25.39 -4.27
CA PHE A 208 -2.71 24.78 -4.55
C PHE A 208 -2.81 23.27 -4.80
N LEU A 209 -3.54 22.54 -3.95
CA LEU A 209 -3.81 21.11 -4.13
C LEU A 209 -4.58 20.86 -5.43
N CYS A 210 -5.63 21.63 -5.72
CA CYS A 210 -6.43 21.48 -6.94
C CYS A 210 -5.73 22.02 -8.21
N SER A 211 -4.87 23.03 -8.11
CA SER A 211 -4.16 23.62 -9.25
C SER A 211 -2.96 22.80 -9.69
N CYS A 212 -2.48 21.88 -8.85
CA CYS A 212 -1.39 20.98 -9.19
C CYS A 212 -1.75 19.97 -10.30
N ASP A 213 -3.03 19.88 -10.71
CA ASP A 213 -3.49 19.13 -11.88
C ASP A 213 -3.12 19.79 -13.23
N LEU A 214 -2.70 21.06 -13.23
CA LEU A 214 -2.31 21.79 -14.43
C LEU A 214 -0.88 22.32 -14.31
N MET A 215 0.05 21.62 -14.96
CA MET A 215 1.37 22.11 -15.40
C MET A 215 2.27 22.78 -14.33
N ALA A 216 3.37 22.11 -13.94
CA ALA A 216 4.71 22.72 -13.84
C ALA A 216 5.70 21.77 -13.17
N ASP A 217 6.90 21.70 -13.75
CA ASP A 217 8.13 21.15 -13.20
C ASP A 217 8.43 21.68 -11.79
N GLY A 218 8.72 20.78 -10.85
CA GLY A 218 9.08 21.16 -9.49
C GLY A 218 9.61 19.98 -8.71
N TYR A 219 10.93 19.98 -8.50
CA TYR A 219 11.70 19.01 -7.74
C TYR A 219 11.09 18.72 -6.35
N PHE A 220 10.83 17.44 -6.06
CA PHE A 220 10.59 16.96 -4.70
C PHE A 220 11.64 15.88 -4.35
N PRO A 221 12.19 15.89 -3.14
CA PRO A 221 13.32 15.03 -2.77
C PRO A 221 12.87 13.58 -2.62
N LEU A 222 13.35 12.74 -3.52
CA LEU A 222 13.26 11.29 -3.44
C LEU A 222 14.23 10.74 -2.37
N PRO A 223 14.04 9.49 -1.90
CA PRO A 223 15.07 8.80 -1.14
C PRO A 223 16.39 8.79 -1.93
N ARG A 224 17.50 9.16 -1.28
CA ARG A 224 18.86 9.37 -1.86
C ARG A 224 19.41 8.26 -2.76
N SER A 225 18.82 7.06 -2.77
CA SER A 225 19.21 5.99 -3.70
C SER A 225 18.59 6.11 -5.10
N ILE A 226 17.78 7.14 -5.33
CA ILE A 226 17.12 7.47 -6.59
C ILE A 226 17.52 8.89 -7.05
N ASP A 227 18.55 9.46 -6.40
CA ASP A 227 18.99 10.85 -6.54
C ASP A 227 20.11 10.98 -7.59
N ASP A 228 19.86 10.48 -8.79
CA ASP A 228 20.79 10.60 -9.94
C ASP A 228 20.51 11.86 -10.78
N ASN A 229 19.86 12.89 -10.22
CA ASN A 229 19.43 14.10 -10.96
C ASN A 229 18.57 13.79 -12.21
N GLN A 230 17.91 12.63 -12.26
CA GLN A 230 17.04 12.26 -13.37
C GLN A 230 15.61 12.78 -13.15
N PRO A 231 14.90 13.22 -14.21
CA PRO A 231 13.49 13.61 -14.11
C PRO A 231 12.65 12.47 -13.52
N LEU A 232 11.62 12.80 -12.73
CA LEU A 232 10.68 11.84 -12.12
C LEU A 232 10.08 10.86 -13.14
N GLU A 233 9.96 11.29 -14.41
CA GLU A 233 9.49 10.48 -15.53
C GLU A 233 10.39 9.27 -15.83
N TYR A 234 11.71 9.35 -15.58
CA TYR A 234 12.66 8.25 -15.76
C TYR A 234 12.62 7.22 -14.63
N LEU A 235 11.89 7.50 -13.56
CA LEU A 235 11.73 6.57 -12.44
C LEU A 235 10.60 5.57 -12.65
N SER A 236 9.78 5.82 -13.67
CA SER A 236 8.64 5.00 -14.04
C SER A 236 9.01 4.09 -15.21
N GLU A 237 9.26 2.81 -14.92
CA GLU A 237 9.55 1.83 -15.96
C GLU A 237 8.85 0.48 -15.72
N LEU A 238 8.47 -0.17 -16.81
CA LEU A 238 8.04 -1.57 -16.81
C LEU A 238 9.26 -2.46 -16.97
N ARG A 239 9.55 -3.28 -15.98
CA ARG A 239 10.73 -4.15 -16.02
C ARG A 239 10.54 -5.47 -15.32
N PRO A 240 11.29 -6.51 -15.72
CA PRO A 240 11.32 -7.76 -14.99
C PRO A 240 12.08 -7.60 -13.68
N VAL A 241 11.40 -7.90 -12.57
CA VAL A 241 11.99 -7.95 -11.22
C VAL A 241 11.68 -9.30 -10.58
N THR A 242 12.40 -9.59 -9.48
CA THR A 242 12.04 -10.67 -8.57
C THR A 242 11.51 -10.08 -7.26
N ILE A 243 10.27 -10.40 -6.94
CA ILE A 243 9.57 -9.98 -5.71
C ILE A 243 9.77 -11.06 -4.66
N VAL A 244 10.19 -10.65 -3.46
CA VAL A 244 10.25 -11.49 -2.26
C VAL A 244 9.39 -10.84 -1.19
N PHE A 245 8.23 -11.45 -0.92
CA PHE A 245 7.36 -11.06 0.19
C PHE A 245 7.68 -11.91 1.41
N VAL A 246 7.92 -11.26 2.55
CA VAL A 246 8.16 -11.93 3.84
C VAL A 246 7.11 -11.46 4.84
N ASN A 247 6.32 -12.38 5.38
CA ASN A 247 5.38 -12.09 6.46
C ASN A 247 5.81 -12.76 7.75
N LEU A 248 5.87 -11.97 8.82
CA LEU A 248 6.17 -12.38 10.18
C LEU A 248 4.89 -12.28 11.01
N GLN A 249 4.24 -13.40 11.29
CA GLN A 249 3.08 -13.43 12.17
C GLN A 249 3.55 -13.58 13.62
N PHE A 250 3.10 -12.66 14.47
CA PHE A 250 3.45 -12.66 15.88
C PHE A 250 2.55 -13.59 16.68
N ASP A 251 3.07 -14.11 17.78
CA ASP A 251 2.29 -14.83 18.77
C ASP A 251 1.28 -13.89 19.45
N GLU A 252 0.10 -14.40 19.83
CA GLU A 252 -0.97 -13.60 20.46
C GLU A 252 -0.54 -13.04 21.83
N SER A 253 0.43 -13.66 22.49
CA SER A 253 1.02 -13.18 23.74
C SER A 253 2.09 -12.09 23.56
N ALA A 254 2.41 -11.72 22.32
CA ALA A 254 3.45 -10.73 22.03
C ALA A 254 2.96 -9.31 22.36
N ASN A 255 3.63 -8.65 23.30
CA ASN A 255 3.40 -7.23 23.58
C ASN A 255 4.18 -6.33 22.60
N THR A 256 3.93 -5.02 22.66
CA THR A 256 4.56 -4.01 21.81
C THR A 256 6.10 -4.08 21.80
N LEU A 257 6.74 -4.34 22.94
CA LEU A 257 8.20 -4.44 23.02
C LEU A 257 8.72 -5.66 22.25
N HIS A 258 8.05 -6.80 22.37
CA HIS A 258 8.39 -7.99 21.59
C HIS A 258 8.25 -7.73 20.09
N LEU A 259 7.16 -7.07 19.67
CA LEU A 259 6.95 -6.68 18.27
C LEU A 259 8.08 -5.78 17.77
N CYS A 260 8.36 -4.67 18.46
CA CYS A 260 9.39 -3.73 18.06
C CYS A 260 10.76 -4.41 17.93
N LYS A 261 11.13 -5.25 18.89
CA LYS A 261 12.41 -5.98 18.86
C LYS A 261 12.47 -6.96 17.70
N ALA A 262 11.45 -7.79 17.52
CA ALA A 262 11.42 -8.78 16.45
C ALA A 262 11.43 -8.12 15.06
N ILE A 263 10.72 -7.00 14.87
CA ILE A 263 10.73 -6.25 13.61
C ILE A 263 12.11 -5.62 13.38
N GLN A 264 12.74 -5.05 14.41
CA GLN A 264 14.09 -4.48 14.28
C GLN A 264 15.13 -5.53 13.92
N ASP A 265 15.15 -6.66 14.64
CA ASP A 265 16.08 -7.77 14.41
C ASP A 265 15.86 -8.39 13.02
N ALA A 266 14.60 -8.55 12.59
CA ALA A 266 14.26 -8.99 11.25
C ALA A 266 14.72 -7.98 10.18
N SER A 267 14.46 -6.68 10.38
CA SER A 267 14.84 -5.62 9.44
C SER A 267 16.35 -5.58 9.23
N ALA A 268 17.13 -5.66 10.30
CA ALA A 268 18.59 -5.70 10.26
C ALA A 268 19.11 -6.96 9.53
N LYS A 269 18.48 -8.12 9.77
CA LYS A 269 18.91 -9.35 9.10
C LYS A 269 18.52 -9.38 7.63
N ILE A 270 17.29 -9.00 7.30
CA ILE A 270 16.78 -8.98 5.92
C ILE A 270 17.63 -8.03 5.07
N SER A 271 17.82 -6.79 5.53
CA SER A 271 18.67 -5.81 4.84
C SER A 271 20.09 -6.33 4.63
N GLY A 272 20.73 -6.88 5.67
CA GLY A 272 22.07 -7.44 5.57
C GLY A 272 22.20 -8.62 4.59
N ILE A 273 21.15 -9.42 4.38
CA ILE A 273 21.14 -10.51 3.39
C ILE A 273 20.91 -9.95 1.98
N ILE A 274 19.86 -9.17 1.78
CA ILE A 274 19.42 -8.80 0.42
C ILE A 274 20.30 -7.72 -0.20
N TYR A 275 20.86 -6.81 0.59
CA TYR A 275 21.70 -5.72 0.08
C TYR A 275 23.01 -6.23 -0.53
N ALA A 276 23.51 -7.38 -0.08
CA ALA A 276 24.68 -8.04 -0.68
C ALA A 276 24.46 -8.46 -2.14
N PHE A 277 23.19 -8.60 -2.55
CA PHE A 277 22.78 -9.00 -3.89
C PHE A 277 21.95 -7.89 -4.58
N HIS A 278 22.15 -6.62 -4.18
CA HIS A 278 21.43 -5.47 -4.73
C HIS A 278 19.89 -5.53 -4.60
N GLY A 279 19.37 -6.40 -3.73
CA GLY A 279 17.96 -6.36 -3.36
C GLY A 279 17.68 -5.11 -2.51
N LYS A 280 16.44 -4.61 -2.54
CA LYS A 280 15.99 -3.49 -1.70
C LYS A 280 14.73 -3.86 -0.95
N ILE A 281 14.59 -3.36 0.28
CA ILE A 281 13.29 -3.35 0.96
C ILE A 281 12.54 -2.14 0.42
N ASN A 282 11.49 -2.38 -0.37
CA ASN A 282 10.65 -1.32 -0.91
C ASN A 282 9.65 -0.82 0.14
N LYS A 283 8.98 -1.73 0.86
CA LYS A 283 8.04 -1.36 1.94
C LYS A 283 8.10 -2.33 3.11
N VAL A 284 7.85 -1.79 4.29
CA VAL A 284 7.53 -2.55 5.50
C VAL A 284 6.18 -2.04 6.00
N PHE A 285 5.22 -2.92 6.25
CA PHE A 285 3.89 -2.54 6.72
C PHE A 285 3.25 -3.66 7.53
N MET A 286 2.29 -3.30 8.39
CA MET A 286 1.49 -4.28 9.13
C MET A 286 0.33 -4.76 8.27
N PHE A 287 0.20 -6.08 8.10
CA PHE A 287 -0.87 -6.71 7.34
C PHE A 287 -1.14 -8.12 7.87
N ASP A 288 -2.41 -8.54 7.88
CA ASP A 288 -2.86 -9.90 8.24
C ASP A 288 -2.15 -10.53 9.45
N LYS A 289 -2.30 -9.88 10.62
CA LYS A 289 -1.76 -10.34 11.92
C LYS A 289 -0.23 -10.41 11.97
N GLY A 290 0.46 -9.75 11.05
CA GLY A 290 1.91 -9.78 10.97
C GLY A 290 2.55 -8.52 10.40
N CYS A 291 3.88 -8.52 10.42
CA CYS A 291 4.72 -7.52 9.75
C CYS A 291 5.17 -8.08 8.40
N THR A 292 4.84 -7.35 7.33
CA THR A 292 5.16 -7.75 5.96
C THR A 292 6.27 -6.87 5.39
N TYR A 293 7.27 -7.50 4.77
CA TYR A 293 8.34 -6.88 4.01
C TYR A 293 8.12 -7.17 2.54
N LEU A 294 8.11 -6.12 1.73
CA LEU A 294 8.18 -6.19 0.28
C LEU A 294 9.62 -5.93 -0.14
N CYS A 295 10.33 -6.99 -0.48
CA CYS A 295 11.69 -6.92 -1.01
C CYS A 295 11.67 -7.10 -2.52
N VAL A 296 12.52 -6.37 -3.23
CA VAL A 296 12.58 -6.36 -4.70
C VAL A 296 14.03 -6.49 -5.14
N PHE A 297 14.27 -7.40 -6.09
CA PHE A 297 15.55 -7.58 -6.76
C PHE A 297 15.41 -7.14 -8.21
N GLY A 298 16.43 -6.42 -8.69
CA GLY A 298 16.46 -5.91 -10.05
C GLY A 298 15.63 -4.64 -10.24
N LEU A 299 15.61 -3.74 -9.26
CA LEU A 299 15.09 -2.36 -9.42
C LEU A 299 15.93 -1.55 -10.44
N PRO A 300 15.45 -0.37 -10.91
CA PRO A 300 16.25 0.51 -11.76
C PRO A 300 17.64 0.78 -11.14
N GLY A 301 18.70 0.65 -11.93
CA GLY A 301 20.09 0.78 -11.47
C GLY A 301 20.68 -0.44 -10.74
N ASP A 302 19.85 -1.37 -10.24
CA ASP A 302 20.26 -2.52 -9.41
C ASP A 302 20.10 -3.87 -10.13
N LYS A 303 20.01 -3.89 -11.47
CA LYS A 303 19.85 -5.14 -12.25
C LYS A 303 21.10 -6.01 -12.13
N GLN A 304 20.91 -7.30 -11.84
CA GLN A 304 21.98 -8.29 -11.77
C GLN A 304 21.67 -9.53 -12.61
N ALA A 305 22.70 -10.32 -12.91
CA ALA A 305 22.50 -11.69 -13.35
C ALA A 305 21.97 -12.54 -12.19
N ASP A 306 21.22 -13.60 -12.51
CA ASP A 306 20.77 -14.62 -11.56
C ASP A 306 19.97 -14.08 -10.35
N GLU A 307 19.28 -12.95 -10.51
CA GLU A 307 18.45 -12.33 -9.47
C GLU A 307 17.46 -13.31 -8.83
N SER A 308 16.86 -14.17 -9.65
CA SER A 308 15.94 -15.22 -9.22
C SER A 308 16.60 -16.17 -8.21
N THR A 309 17.83 -16.58 -8.51
CA THR A 309 18.62 -17.48 -7.66
C THR A 309 19.04 -16.79 -6.37
N HIS A 310 19.55 -15.56 -6.45
CA HIS A 310 19.90 -14.76 -5.28
C HIS A 310 18.69 -14.44 -4.39
N ALA A 311 17.53 -14.16 -4.99
CA ALA A 311 16.29 -13.91 -4.26
C ALA A 311 15.79 -15.16 -3.54
N LEU A 312 15.87 -16.34 -4.19
CA LEU A 312 15.53 -17.61 -3.56
C LEU A 312 16.49 -17.93 -2.40
N ASP A 313 17.81 -17.88 -2.62
CA ASP A 313 18.79 -18.13 -1.56
C ASP A 313 18.62 -17.15 -0.38
N SER A 314 18.37 -15.87 -0.67
CA SER A 314 18.03 -14.86 0.34
C SER A 314 16.77 -15.24 1.12
N ALA A 315 15.70 -15.66 0.43
CA ALA A 315 14.47 -16.13 1.05
C ALA A 315 14.71 -17.34 1.97
N PHE A 316 15.55 -18.30 1.57
CA PHE A 316 15.93 -19.44 2.41
C PHE A 316 16.64 -18.99 3.70
N LYS A 317 17.62 -18.09 3.59
CA LYS A 317 18.38 -17.55 4.73
C LYS A 317 17.50 -16.73 5.67
N ILE A 318 16.62 -15.89 5.11
CA ILE A 318 15.65 -15.08 5.89
C ILE A 318 14.69 -16.00 6.63
N PHE A 319 14.11 -17.00 5.96
CA PHE A 319 13.20 -17.95 6.59
C PHE A 319 13.86 -18.68 7.75
N GLY A 320 15.08 -19.18 7.55
CA GLY A 320 15.84 -19.89 8.58
C GLY A 320 16.08 -19.01 9.82
N PHE A 321 16.53 -17.77 9.63
CA PHE A 321 16.73 -16.84 10.73
C PHE A 321 15.43 -16.46 11.44
N CYS A 322 14.42 -16.01 10.68
CA CYS A 322 13.18 -15.50 11.27
C CYS A 322 12.38 -16.59 12.01
N SER A 323 12.47 -17.85 11.56
CA SER A 323 11.76 -18.96 12.20
C SER A 323 12.47 -19.49 13.46
N THR A 324 13.78 -19.27 13.60
CA THR A 324 14.58 -19.89 14.69
C THR A 324 15.14 -18.91 15.71
N MET A 325 15.50 -17.70 15.27
CA MET A 325 16.21 -16.72 16.10
C MET A 325 15.28 -15.64 16.66
N LEU A 326 14.14 -15.38 16.00
CA LEU A 326 13.21 -14.36 16.45
C LEU A 326 12.25 -14.93 17.50
N MET A 327 12.19 -14.25 18.63
CA MET A 327 11.26 -14.59 19.71
C MET A 327 9.83 -14.15 19.35
N LYS A 328 8.83 -14.91 19.83
CA LYS A 328 7.41 -14.56 19.68
C LYS A 328 6.93 -14.45 18.23
N ILE A 329 7.61 -15.09 17.30
CA ILE A 329 7.11 -15.33 15.95
C ILE A 329 6.37 -16.67 15.95
N LYS A 330 5.08 -16.63 15.61
CA LYS A 330 4.23 -17.81 15.45
C LYS A 330 4.48 -18.48 14.10
N LEU A 331 4.64 -17.67 13.06
CA LEU A 331 4.75 -18.16 11.70
C LEU A 331 5.54 -17.21 10.81
N VAL A 332 6.37 -17.79 9.95
CA VAL A 332 7.04 -17.06 8.86
C VAL A 332 6.53 -17.62 7.55
N SER A 333 6.09 -16.73 6.66
CA SER A 333 5.68 -17.10 5.30
C SER A 333 6.49 -16.28 4.31
N ILE A 334 7.05 -16.93 3.30
CA ILE A 334 7.80 -16.23 2.25
C ILE A 334 7.30 -16.66 0.88
N ALA A 335 7.01 -15.68 0.03
CA ALA A 335 6.63 -15.90 -1.35
C ALA A 335 7.60 -15.22 -2.31
N VAL A 336 8.03 -15.96 -3.34
CA VAL A 336 8.92 -15.45 -4.39
C VAL A 336 8.25 -15.56 -5.75
N THR A 337 8.22 -14.46 -6.49
CA THR A 337 7.71 -14.42 -7.88
C THR A 337 8.58 -13.53 -8.73
N SER A 338 8.77 -13.89 -10.01
CA SER A 338 9.45 -13.03 -10.97
C SER A 338 8.57 -12.73 -12.18
N GLY A 339 8.80 -11.56 -12.76
CA GLY A 339 8.18 -11.14 -14.00
C GLY A 339 8.08 -9.63 -14.10
N PRO A 340 7.42 -9.13 -15.15
CA PRO A 340 7.28 -7.71 -15.39
C PRO A 340 6.42 -7.06 -14.30
N VAL A 341 6.91 -5.93 -13.78
CA VAL A 341 6.16 -5.04 -12.89
C VAL A 341 6.41 -3.59 -13.31
N PHE A 342 5.47 -2.72 -12.99
CA PHE A 342 5.68 -1.29 -12.98
C PHE A 342 6.47 -0.91 -11.74
N CYS A 343 7.57 -0.18 -11.92
CA CYS A 343 8.30 0.47 -10.84
C CYS A 343 8.21 1.97 -11.07
N GLY A 344 7.77 2.75 -10.09
CA GLY A 344 7.62 4.19 -10.28
C GLY A 344 7.11 4.94 -9.06
N VAL A 345 7.04 6.26 -9.19
CA VAL A 345 6.54 7.15 -8.16
C VAL A 345 5.01 7.24 -8.24
N VAL A 346 4.34 6.99 -7.12
CA VAL A 346 2.87 6.87 -7.03
C VAL A 346 2.32 7.79 -5.95
N GLY A 347 1.24 8.51 -6.26
CA GLY A 347 0.54 9.40 -5.33
C GLY A 347 0.55 10.84 -5.80
N HIS A 348 -0.09 11.71 -5.02
CA HIS A 348 -0.19 13.13 -5.35
C HIS A 348 1.19 13.81 -5.35
N ARG A 349 1.35 14.91 -6.10
CA ARG A 349 2.62 15.67 -6.18
C ARG A 349 3.19 16.03 -4.81
N VAL A 350 2.34 16.46 -3.88
CA VAL A 350 2.75 16.80 -2.50
C VAL A 350 2.99 15.59 -1.60
N ARG A 351 2.52 14.40 -2.00
CA ARG A 351 2.64 13.16 -1.22
C ARG A 351 2.62 11.93 -2.13
N HIS A 352 3.82 11.45 -2.44
CA HIS A 352 4.03 10.28 -3.28
C HIS A 352 5.07 9.34 -2.67
N GLU A 353 5.11 8.10 -3.16
CA GLU A 353 6.06 7.07 -2.77
C GLU A 353 6.50 6.24 -3.97
N TYR A 354 7.76 5.83 -3.96
CA TYR A 354 8.26 4.85 -4.91
C TYR A 354 7.65 3.47 -4.63
N THR A 355 6.90 2.94 -5.59
CA THR A 355 6.10 1.72 -5.43
C THR A 355 6.32 0.79 -6.61
N VAL A 356 6.22 -0.52 -6.34
CA VAL A 356 6.18 -1.55 -7.38
C VAL A 356 4.77 -2.12 -7.49
N ILE A 357 4.22 -2.16 -8.69
CA ILE A 357 2.84 -2.59 -8.97
C ILE A 357 2.83 -3.63 -10.08
N GLY A 358 2.05 -4.69 -9.91
CA GLY A 358 1.84 -5.67 -10.97
C GLY A 358 1.25 -6.98 -10.46
N GLN A 359 0.73 -7.79 -11.38
CA GLN A 359 0.14 -9.09 -11.02
C GLN A 359 1.14 -10.01 -10.30
N LYS A 360 2.45 -9.89 -10.57
CA LYS A 360 3.48 -10.68 -9.84
C LYS A 360 3.60 -10.25 -8.37
N VAL A 361 3.57 -8.94 -8.09
CA VAL A 361 3.49 -8.41 -6.72
C VAL A 361 2.25 -8.96 -6.02
N ASN A 362 1.08 -8.85 -6.66
CA ASN A 362 -0.19 -9.34 -6.10
C ASN A 362 -0.24 -10.86 -5.94
N LEU A 363 0.39 -11.60 -6.85
CA LEU A 363 0.51 -13.05 -6.77
C LEU A 363 1.38 -13.46 -5.58
N ALA A 364 2.55 -12.82 -5.39
CA ALA A 364 3.41 -13.10 -4.25
C ALA A 364 2.71 -12.79 -2.92
N ALA A 365 2.03 -11.63 -2.82
CA ALA A 365 1.24 -11.29 -1.64
C ALA A 365 0.16 -12.35 -1.34
N ARG A 366 -0.58 -12.81 -2.37
CA ARG A 366 -1.59 -13.87 -2.20
C ARG A 366 -0.99 -15.21 -1.83
N MET A 367 0.13 -15.62 -2.43
CA MET A 367 0.81 -16.88 -2.12
C MET A 367 1.28 -16.92 -0.67
N MET A 368 1.89 -15.83 -0.20
CA MET A 368 2.34 -15.68 1.18
C MET A 368 1.19 -15.90 2.20
N MET A 369 -0.03 -15.50 1.83
CA MET A 369 -1.22 -15.64 2.66
C MET A 369 -1.92 -17.00 2.53
N HIS A 370 -1.96 -17.59 1.33
CA HIS A 370 -2.62 -18.89 1.09
C HIS A 370 -1.76 -20.09 1.50
N TYR A 371 -0.44 -19.94 1.56
CA TYR A 371 0.50 -20.97 1.98
C TYR A 371 1.24 -20.56 3.27
N PRO A 372 0.52 -20.43 4.40
CA PRO A 372 1.08 -19.93 5.63
C PRO A 372 2.12 -20.91 6.20
N GLY A 373 3.28 -20.41 6.67
CA GLY A 373 4.34 -21.23 7.26
C GLY A 373 5.27 -21.91 6.27
N LEU A 374 5.04 -21.69 4.98
CA LEU A 374 5.80 -22.29 3.91
C LEU A 374 6.63 -21.24 3.16
N ARG A 375 7.62 -21.75 2.44
CA ARG A 375 8.31 -21.02 1.38
C ARG A 375 7.66 -21.40 0.07
N SER A 376 7.04 -20.46 -0.62
CA SER A 376 6.33 -20.71 -1.88
C SER A 376 6.99 -19.93 -3.01
N CYS A 377 7.25 -20.59 -4.13
CA CYS A 377 7.74 -19.93 -5.35
C CYS A 377 6.95 -20.42 -6.56
N VAL A 378 6.85 -19.59 -7.60
CA VAL A 378 6.19 -19.97 -8.85
C VAL A 378 7.21 -20.65 -9.77
N ALA A 379 6.85 -21.79 -10.36
CA ALA A 379 7.74 -22.68 -11.13
C ALA A 379 8.52 -22.04 -12.30
N LEU A 380 8.12 -20.85 -12.79
CA LEU A 380 8.90 -20.09 -13.78
C LEU A 380 10.26 -19.58 -13.25
N LEU A 381 10.49 -19.65 -11.94
CA LEU A 381 11.78 -19.41 -11.28
C LEU A 381 12.72 -20.64 -11.31
N VAL A 382 12.19 -21.82 -11.65
CA VAL A 382 12.85 -23.12 -11.53
C VAL A 382 13.26 -23.78 -12.89
N PRO A 383 13.49 -23.07 -14.02
CA PRO A 383 14.11 -23.75 -15.17
C PRO A 383 15.53 -24.25 -14.88
N GLU A 384 16.27 -23.56 -13.99
CA GLU A 384 17.70 -23.79 -13.78
C GLU A 384 18.04 -24.76 -12.65
N LEU A 385 17.09 -25.09 -11.77
CA LEU A 385 17.33 -26.00 -10.65
C LEU A 385 16.97 -27.47 -10.94
N GLN A 386 16.43 -27.78 -12.13
CA GLN A 386 16.16 -29.16 -12.55
C GLN A 386 17.27 -29.78 -13.42
N GLN A 387 18.42 -29.11 -13.58
CA GLN A 387 19.59 -29.67 -14.23
C GLN A 387 20.74 -29.87 -13.25
N ASN A 388 20.60 -30.84 -12.35
CA ASN A 388 21.73 -31.62 -11.87
C ASN A 388 21.22 -32.97 -11.34
N PRO A 389 21.64 -34.11 -11.94
CA PRO A 389 21.26 -35.44 -11.47
C PRO A 389 21.87 -35.80 -10.11
#